data_AF-A0A9X3R8V7-F1
#
_entry.id   AF-A0A9X3R8V7-F1
#
_cell.length_a   1.000
_cell.length_b   1.000
_cell.length_c   1.000
_cell.angle_alpha   90.00
_cell.angle_beta   90.00
_cell.angle_gamma   90.00
#
_symmetry.space_group_name_H-M   'P 1'
#
loop_
_entity.id
_entity.type
_entity.pdbx_description
1 polymer ?
#
loop_
_entity_poly.entity_id
_entity_poly.type
_entity_poly.pdbx_seq_one_letter_code
_entity_poly.pdbx_strand_id
1 'polypeptide(L)'
;GGFWAPVELWHHDADRWQQLYQKGMRVLVVGRMERDPWTDNEDQPRETWQVNARSVGILPYRIESVALSPKPQEAEPKPQATQESTAPKETKRRK
;
A
#
# COMPACT_ATOMS: atom_id res chain seq x y z
N GLY A 1 2.94 -2.58 -34.32
CA GLY A 1 2.54 -3.59 -33.32
C GLY A 1 3.11 -3.17 -31.99
N GLY A 2 2.29 -3.14 -30.95
CA GLY A 2 2.73 -2.88 -29.58
C GLY A 2 2.51 -4.12 -28.71
N PHE A 3 3.27 -4.24 -27.64
CA PHE A 3 3.03 -5.26 -26.62
C PHE A 3 1.94 -4.75 -25.67
N TRP A 4 0.87 -5.53 -25.52
CA TRP A 4 -0.20 -5.29 -24.57
C TRP A 4 -0.29 -6.51 -23.66
N ALA A 5 -0.28 -6.28 -22.35
CA ALA A 5 -0.41 -7.33 -21.36
C ALA A 5 -1.40 -6.91 -20.27
N PRO A 6 -2.25 -7.82 -19.80
CA PRO A 6 -2.99 -7.61 -18.56
C PRO A 6 -2.02 -7.45 -17.39
N VAL A 7 -2.37 -6.58 -16.46
CA VAL A 7 -1.59 -6.27 -15.26
C VAL A 7 -2.52 -6.33 -14.08
N GLU A 8 -2.19 -7.15 -13.08
CA GLU A 8 -2.92 -7.23 -11.83
C GLU A 8 -2.08 -6.64 -10.71
N LEU A 9 -2.67 -5.73 -9.93
CA LEU A 9 -2.06 -5.17 -8.74
C LEU A 9 -2.92 -5.52 -7.53
N TRP A 10 -2.36 -6.32 -6.63
CA TRP A 10 -2.98 -6.65 -5.34
C TRP A 10 -2.44 -5.70 -4.27
N HIS A 11 -3.32 -4.88 -3.69
CA HIS A 11 -2.97 -3.92 -2.66
C HIS A 11 -4.12 -3.73 -1.67
N HIS A 12 -3.82 -3.50 -0.38
CA HIS A 12 -4.85 -3.29 0.65
C HIS A 12 -5.74 -2.08 0.37
N ASP A 13 -5.15 -1.03 -0.23
CA ASP A 13 -5.85 0.20 -0.66
C ASP A 13 -6.27 0.19 -2.14
N ALA A 14 -6.68 -0.96 -2.71
CA ALA A 14 -6.99 -1.08 -4.14
C ALA A 14 -7.91 0.04 -4.69
N ASP A 15 -8.92 0.47 -3.92
CA ASP A 15 -9.84 1.54 -4.29
C ASP A 15 -9.14 2.90 -4.53
N ARG A 16 -8.14 3.23 -3.71
CA ARG A 16 -7.36 4.47 -3.88
C ARG A 16 -6.52 4.41 -5.15
N TRP A 17 -5.92 3.24 -5.41
CA TRP A 17 -5.12 3.02 -6.63
C TRP A 17 -5.98 3.08 -7.90
N GLN A 18 -7.20 2.55 -7.85
CA GLN A 18 -8.14 2.62 -8.96
C GLN A 18 -8.46 4.07 -9.35
N GLN A 19 -8.66 4.95 -8.36
CA GLN A 19 -8.98 6.37 -8.59
C GLN A 19 -7.79 7.18 -9.10
N LEU A 20 -6.56 6.71 -8.83
CA LEU A 20 -5.33 7.41 -9.20
C LEU A 20 -5.01 7.28 -10.69
N TYR A 21 -5.27 6.12 -11.30
CA TYR A 21 -4.90 5.85 -12.69
C TYR A 21 -6.02 6.16 -13.66
N GLN A 22 -5.65 6.75 -14.80
CA GLN A 22 -6.55 7.08 -15.89
C GLN A 22 -6.07 6.46 -17.20
N LYS A 23 -7.00 6.20 -18.11
CA LYS A 23 -6.67 5.67 -19.44
C LYS A 23 -5.68 6.60 -20.15
N GLY A 24 -4.60 6.02 -20.69
CA GLY A 24 -3.56 6.74 -21.42
C GLY A 24 -2.46 7.34 -20.53
N MET A 25 -2.56 7.22 -19.20
CA MET A 25 -1.44 7.51 -18.31
C MET A 25 -0.28 6.56 -18.56
N ARG A 26 0.94 7.11 -18.50
CA ARG A 26 2.15 6.31 -18.59
C ARG A 26 2.49 5.78 -17.20
N VAL A 27 2.78 4.49 -17.14
CA VAL A 27 3.12 3.81 -15.89
C VAL A 27 4.37 2.95 -16.05
N LEU A 28 5.10 2.78 -14.95
CA LEU A 28 6.13 1.76 -14.80
C LEU A 28 5.53 0.62 -13.99
N VAL A 29 5.50 -0.58 -14.54
CA VAL A 29 5.03 -1.78 -13.85
C VAL A 29 6.25 -2.64 -13.52
N VAL A 30 6.40 -3.00 -12.25
CA VAL A 30 7.41 -3.96 -11.80
C VAL A 30 6.66 -5.17 -11.24
N GLY A 31 6.94 -6.34 -11.82
CA GLY A 31 6.21 -7.56 -11.51
C GLY A 31 6.84 -8.78 -12.15
N ARG A 32 6.09 -9.89 -12.12
CA ARG A 32 6.47 -11.15 -12.78
C ARG A 32 5.42 -11.50 -13.82
N MET A 33 5.88 -12.14 -14.88
CA MET A 33 4.99 -12.76 -15.86
C MET A 33 4.46 -14.07 -15.28
N GLU A 34 3.14 -14.21 -15.21
CA GLU A 34 2.43 -15.40 -14.72
C GLU A 34 1.50 -15.93 -15.81
N ARG A 35 1.38 -17.26 -15.85
CA ARG A 35 0.50 -17.98 -16.77
C ARG A 35 -0.77 -18.35 -16.04
N ASP A 36 -1.90 -17.90 -16.56
CA ASP A 36 -3.22 -18.18 -16.00
C ASP A 36 -4.00 -19.12 -16.92
N PRO A 37 -4.08 -20.43 -16.60
CA PRO A 37 -4.88 -21.39 -17.36
C PRO A 37 -6.36 -21.30 -16.95
N TRP A 38 -7.24 -21.23 -17.94
CA TRP A 38 -8.69 -21.17 -17.73
C TRP A 38 -9.45 -21.94 -18.81
N THR A 39 -10.73 -22.23 -18.56
CA THR A 39 -11.60 -22.92 -19.51
C THR A 39 -12.62 -21.92 -20.05
N ASP A 40 -12.78 -21.87 -21.38
CA ASP A 40 -13.78 -21.00 -22.00
C ASP A 40 -15.20 -21.58 -21.97
N ASN A 41 -16.16 -20.84 -22.53
CA ASN A 41 -17.57 -21.24 -22.53
C ASN A 41 -17.86 -22.47 -23.41
N GLU A 42 -16.89 -22.94 -24.20
CA GLU A 42 -16.99 -24.13 -25.07
C GLU A 42 -16.22 -25.33 -24.49
N ASP A 43 -15.89 -25.28 -23.19
CA ASP A 43 -15.08 -26.27 -22.46
C ASP A 43 -13.66 -26.44 -23.01
N GLN A 44 -13.13 -25.45 -23.73
CA GLN A 44 -11.78 -25.51 -24.28
C GLN A 44 -10.75 -24.89 -23.34
N PRO A 45 -9.59 -25.56 -23.14
CA PRO A 45 -8.51 -25.00 -22.33
C PRO A 45 -7.85 -23.82 -23.05
N ARG A 46 -7.69 -22.72 -22.32
CA ARG A 46 -7.02 -21.48 -22.73
C ARG A 46 -5.94 -21.12 -21.73
N GLU A 47 -5.03 -20.26 -22.15
CA GLU A 47 -4.07 -19.62 -21.25
C GLU A 47 -3.95 -18.13 -21.57
N THR A 48 -3.83 -17.33 -20.51
CA THR A 48 -3.53 -15.91 -20.58
C THR A 48 -2.20 -15.66 -19.89
N TRP A 49 -1.35 -14.84 -20.50
CA TRP A 49 -0.12 -14.36 -19.87
C TRP A 49 -0.37 -12.97 -19.28
N GLN A 50 -0.11 -12.81 -17.99
CA GLN A 50 -0.36 -11.58 -17.26
C GLN A 50 0.82 -11.16 -16.40
N VAL A 51 0.91 -9.87 -16.13
CA VAL A 51 1.89 -9.34 -15.17
C VAL A 51 1.25 -9.28 -13.79
N ASN A 52 1.72 -10.14 -12.89
CA ASN A 52 1.46 -9.99 -11.46
C ASN A 52 2.36 -8.88 -10.93
N ALA A 53 1.79 -7.69 -10.73
CA ALA A 53 2.51 -6.49 -10.35
C ALA A 53 2.77 -6.46 -8.85
N ARG A 54 4.05 -6.27 -8.50
CA ARG A 54 4.50 -5.97 -7.14
C ARG A 54 4.35 -4.48 -6.82
N SER A 55 4.53 -3.62 -7.83
CA SER A 55 4.38 -2.17 -7.68
C SER A 55 4.12 -1.52 -9.04
N VAL A 56 3.35 -0.44 -9.01
CA VAL A 56 3.12 0.41 -10.19
C VAL A 56 3.51 1.85 -9.84
N GLY A 57 4.29 2.49 -10.70
CA GLY A 57 4.70 3.89 -10.58
C GLY A 57 4.12 4.74 -11.71
N ILE A 58 3.90 6.03 -11.46
CA ILE A 58 3.50 6.98 -12.49
C ILE A 58 4.74 7.48 -13.23
N LEU A 59 4.71 7.47 -14.56
CA LEU A 59 5.71 8.16 -15.39
C LEU A 59 5.19 9.57 -15.70
N PRO A 60 5.86 10.65 -15.25
CA PRO A 60 5.25 11.97 -15.11
C PRO A 60 5.07 12.77 -16.42
N TYR A 61 5.26 12.14 -17.57
CA TYR A 61 5.07 12.81 -18.86
C TYR A 61 3.58 13.13 -19.05
N ARG A 62 3.25 14.43 -19.15
CA ARG A 62 1.89 15.01 -19.26
C ARG A 62 1.12 15.19 -17.94
N ILE A 63 1.81 15.24 -16.79
CA ILE A 63 1.18 15.72 -15.55
C ILE A 63 1.17 17.26 -15.56
N GLU A 64 0.00 17.87 -15.32
CA GLU A 64 -0.16 19.34 -15.24
C GLU A 64 0.14 19.88 -13.82
N SER A 65 -0.35 19.22 -12.76
CA SER A 65 -0.07 19.59 -11.37
C SER A 65 -0.12 18.39 -10.42
N VAL A 66 0.52 18.49 -9.26
CA VAL A 66 0.50 17.49 -8.18
C VAL A 66 0.28 18.21 -6.85
N ALA A 67 -0.71 17.76 -6.08
CA ALA A 67 -0.94 18.18 -4.70
C ALA A 67 -0.92 16.95 -3.79
N LEU A 68 -0.01 16.94 -2.80
CA LEU A 68 0.14 15.84 -1.86
C LEU A 68 -0.58 16.17 -0.55
N SER A 69 -1.31 15.20 -0.02
CA SER A 69 -1.84 15.30 1.34
C SER A 69 -0.69 15.27 2.36
N PRO A 70 -0.84 15.94 3.51
CA PRO A 70 0.15 15.87 4.58
C PRO A 70 0.34 14.42 5.02
N LYS A 71 1.58 14.02 5.28
CA LYS A 71 1.89 12.69 5.79
C LYS A 71 1.20 12.51 7.16
N PRO A 72 0.49 11.40 7.41
CA PRO A 72 -0.07 11.12 8.73
C PRO A 72 1.05 11.21 9.77
N GLN A 73 0.92 12.13 10.71
CA GLN A 73 1.88 12.29 11.79
C GLN A 73 1.63 11.12 12.74
N GLU A 74 2.54 10.14 12.73
CA GLU A 74 2.55 9.04 13.69
C GLU A 74 2.62 9.69 15.07
N ALA A 75 1.55 9.54 15.86
CA ALA A 75 1.44 10.19 17.15
C ALA A 75 2.64 9.78 18.01
N GLU A 76 3.50 10.73 18.35
CA GLU A 76 4.59 10.49 19.30
C GLU A 76 3.99 9.89 20.58
N PRO A 77 4.54 8.77 21.10
CA PRO A 77 4.08 8.22 22.35
C PRO A 77 4.30 9.27 23.44
N LYS A 78 3.21 9.83 23.98
CA LYS A 78 3.25 10.71 25.15
C LYS A 78 4.04 9.98 26.25
N PRO A 79 5.13 10.56 26.79
CA PRO A 79 5.83 9.95 27.91
C PRO A 79 4.86 9.87 29.10
N GLN A 80 4.59 8.65 29.57
CA GLN A 80 3.88 8.40 30.81
C GLN A 80 4.70 9.01 31.94
N ALA A 81 4.17 10.07 32.56
CA ALA A 81 4.73 10.64 33.76
C ALA A 81 4.76 9.56 34.86
N THR A 82 5.98 9.26 35.33
CA THR A 82 6.25 8.47 36.53
C THR A 82 5.42 9.02 37.69
N GLN A 83 4.44 8.26 38.15
CA GLN A 83 3.74 8.52 39.40
C GLN A 83 4.71 8.24 40.54
N GLU A 84 5.36 9.29 41.02
CA GLU A 84 6.14 9.28 42.25
C GLU A 84 5.18 9.08 43.42
N SER A 85 5.18 7.87 43.98
CA SER A 85 4.42 7.50 45.17
C SER A 85 4.96 8.27 46.36
N THR A 86 4.28 9.36 46.73
CA THR A 86 4.46 10.03 48.01
C THR A 86 3.63 9.29 49.05
N ALA A 87 4.27 8.44 49.85
CA ALA A 87 3.66 7.89 51.07
C ALA A 87 4.37 8.46 52.32
N PRO A 88 3.63 8.90 53.35
CA PRO A 88 4.15 9.76 54.41
C PRO A 88 4.85 8.99 55.54
N LYS A 89 5.74 9.70 56.25
CA LYS A 89 6.44 9.26 57.47
C LYS A 89 5.49 8.67 58.52
N GLU A 90 5.84 7.49 59.05
CA GLU A 90 5.34 7.07 60.36
C GLU A 90 6.48 6.60 61.29
N THR A 91 6.47 7.22 62.46
CA THR A 91 7.39 7.16 63.59
C THR A 91 7.40 5.79 64.28
N LYS A 92 8.56 5.18 64.55
CA LYS A 92 8.71 4.29 65.72
C LYS A 92 10.02 4.44 66.49
N ARG A 93 9.81 4.95 67.69
CA ARG A 93 10.63 5.10 68.90
C ARG A 93 10.91 3.74 69.55
N ARG A 94 12.16 3.49 69.99
CA ARG A 94 12.65 2.65 71.13
C ARG A 94 13.97 1.97 70.76
N LYS A 95 14.94 1.78 71.65
CA LYS A 95 15.20 2.21 73.04
C LYS A 95 16.68 1.96 73.27
#